data_AF-A0A9W4WQZ5-F1
#
_entry.id   AF-A0A9W4WQZ5-F1
#
_cell.length_a   1.000
_cell.length_b   1.000
_cell.length_c   1.000
_cell.angle_alpha   90.00
_cell.angle_beta   90.00
_cell.angle_gamma   90.00
#
_symmetry.space_group_name_H-M   'P 1'
#
loop_
_entity.id
_entity.type
_entity.pdbx_description
1 polymer ?
#
loop_
_entity_poly.entity_id
_entity_poly.type
_entity_poly.pdbx_seq_one_letter_code
_entity_poly.pdbx_strand_id
1 'polypeptide(L)'
;MLKKEPEFIPSPDSLKNWLQQPPDSPIKVPPAIYDSCFRSKVNTNFLNKIFVSTPNASIKLWIEFINGIVTLLQPSFTEDSYHPLWQQAIYIPIKLGCPDGAYNRNSSYNTSTRQLRPDFSFLVSNACLFRGEEKAPSNAEDPANELTSKLIWIYGECPYIFGYYAVGFMVTFCYLQKGRDSIERIDLKTCNLEKLDGRIEAFLIGRNIGRLLPLLRKTIPDSLQEFTIIHRDNGKIVELMQNVVIKRYKSAELVGHIVNLYDKMKSHHIPFIDSLIKVKIEEQSVPFVILSPKGIHYKPQSEKQLVMALHCVLTAVEAFHELNIMHRDIRWENLMKYTDKDRWFIIDFDEACDSPSSVPYMQLDRRSHAPEIFSGNHDKSVDIWSIGHLILETSIKSELLTEYAERSLMLKDSKKRSTAKEALEWLCNRYKDILQTEFLISKY
;
A
#
# COMPACT_ATOMS: atom_id res chain seq x y z
N MET A 1 10.55 2.67 29.12
CA MET A 1 11.57 1.62 29.07
C MET A 1 11.20 0.51 28.08
N LEU A 2 10.05 -0.16 28.22
CA LEU A 2 9.67 -1.24 27.29
C LEU A 2 9.48 -0.80 25.83
N LYS A 3 9.14 0.47 25.59
CA LYS A 3 9.01 1.10 24.28
C LYS A 3 10.21 1.94 23.81
N LYS A 4 11.34 1.92 24.52
CA LYS A 4 12.49 2.81 24.19
C LYS A 4 13.03 2.43 22.81
N GLU A 5 12.93 3.34 21.85
CA GLU A 5 13.50 3.20 20.51
C GLU A 5 15.02 2.95 20.62
N PRO A 6 15.58 1.94 19.94
CA PRO A 6 17.01 1.72 19.91
C PRO A 6 17.73 2.79 19.09
N GLU A 7 19.05 2.87 19.23
CA GLU A 7 19.85 3.93 18.60
C GLU A 7 20.21 3.62 17.14
N PHE A 8 20.21 2.33 16.76
CA PHE A 8 20.58 1.88 15.42
C PHE A 8 19.73 0.69 14.97
N ILE A 9 19.68 0.49 13.65
CA ILE A 9 19.10 -0.70 13.01
C ILE A 9 20.19 -1.79 13.01
N PRO A 10 19.99 -2.95 13.64
CA PRO A 10 20.97 -4.03 13.65
C PRO A 10 21.27 -4.55 12.24
N SER A 11 22.51 -4.98 11.99
CA SER A 11 22.84 -5.69 10.75
C SER A 11 22.18 -7.09 10.73
N PRO A 12 21.92 -7.67 9.54
CA PRO A 12 21.43 -9.04 9.41
C PRO A 12 22.15 -10.07 10.29
N ASP A 13 23.49 -10.00 10.37
CA ASP A 13 24.33 -10.94 11.14
C ASP A 13 24.11 -10.84 12.65
N SER A 14 23.82 -9.64 13.16
CA SER A 14 23.64 -9.38 14.59
C SER A 14 22.18 -9.43 15.04
N LEU A 15 21.24 -9.37 14.08
CA LEU A 15 19.81 -9.21 14.33
C LEU A 15 19.22 -10.33 15.18
N LYS A 16 19.58 -11.59 14.89
CA LYS A 16 19.08 -12.76 15.63
C LYS A 16 19.41 -12.69 17.13
N ASN A 17 20.64 -12.29 17.46
CA ASN A 17 21.06 -12.15 18.85
C ASN A 17 20.43 -10.92 19.50
N TRP A 18 20.30 -9.82 18.75
CA TRP A 18 19.71 -8.58 19.22
C TRP A 18 18.23 -8.75 19.62
N LEU A 19 17.44 -9.45 18.81
CA LEU A 19 16.00 -9.66 19.09
C LEU A 19 15.73 -10.48 20.36
N GLN A 20 16.69 -11.27 20.81
CA GLN A 20 16.58 -12.08 22.02
C GLN A 20 17.05 -11.34 23.28
N GLN A 21 17.48 -10.08 23.15
CA GLN A 21 17.94 -9.31 24.31
C GLN A 21 16.79 -9.04 25.29
N PRO A 22 17.01 -9.28 26.59
CA PRO A 22 16.04 -8.92 27.62
C PRO A 22 15.88 -7.39 27.71
N PRO A 23 14.79 -6.89 28.31
CA PRO A 23 14.65 -5.46 28.58
C PRO A 23 15.75 -4.95 29.52
N ASP A 24 16.17 -3.69 29.35
CA ASP A 24 17.21 -3.02 30.16
C ASP A 24 16.94 -3.10 31.68
N SER A 25 15.67 -3.19 32.07
CA SER A 25 15.29 -3.63 33.41
C SER A 25 14.18 -4.68 33.33
N PRO A 26 14.18 -5.68 34.23
CA PRO A 26 13.14 -6.68 34.25
C PRO A 26 11.74 -6.08 34.46
N ILE A 27 10.75 -6.71 33.83
CA ILE A 27 9.34 -6.40 33.99
C ILE A 27 8.89 -6.83 35.39
N LYS A 28 8.36 -5.87 36.14
CA LYS A 28 7.86 -6.09 37.48
C LYS A 28 6.56 -6.88 37.45
N VAL A 29 6.50 -7.99 38.18
CA VAL A 29 5.31 -8.87 38.30
C VAL A 29 4.92 -9.00 39.78
N PRO A 30 3.62 -8.97 40.13
CA PRO A 30 3.18 -9.15 41.51
C PRO A 30 3.62 -10.53 42.07
N PRO A 31 4.05 -10.63 43.35
CA PRO A 31 4.64 -11.87 43.87
C PRO A 31 3.76 -13.12 43.74
N ALA A 32 2.47 -13.02 44.10
CA ALA A 32 1.52 -14.13 43.99
C ALA A 32 1.37 -14.66 42.55
N ILE A 33 1.40 -13.75 41.58
CA ILE A 33 1.36 -14.08 40.15
C ILE A 33 2.70 -14.69 39.71
N TYR A 34 3.82 -14.12 40.15
CA TYR A 34 5.15 -14.61 39.79
C TYR A 34 5.36 -16.07 40.24
N ASP A 35 4.98 -16.36 41.49
CA ASP A 35 5.10 -17.68 42.09
C ASP A 35 4.20 -18.71 41.40
N SER A 36 2.96 -18.34 41.06
CA SER A 36 1.99 -19.25 40.41
C SER A 36 2.27 -19.49 38.93
N CYS A 37 2.74 -18.48 38.21
CA CYS A 37 2.89 -18.55 36.76
C CYS A 37 4.28 -18.98 36.29
N PHE A 38 5.34 -18.64 37.02
CA PHE A 38 6.70 -18.80 36.48
C PHE A 38 7.67 -19.61 37.34
N ARG A 39 7.64 -19.47 38.68
CA ARG A 39 8.69 -20.00 39.58
C ARG A 39 8.95 -21.51 39.49
N SER A 40 7.95 -22.29 39.08
CA SER A 40 8.05 -23.75 38.94
C SER A 40 8.11 -24.25 37.49
N LYS A 41 8.07 -23.36 36.49
CA LYS A 41 7.78 -23.74 35.09
C LYS A 41 8.86 -23.38 34.06
N VAL A 42 9.85 -22.57 34.41
CA VAL A 42 10.90 -22.09 33.48
C VAL A 42 12.25 -21.99 34.19
N ASN A 43 13.35 -22.12 33.44
CA ASN A 43 14.71 -21.89 33.96
C ASN A 43 14.85 -20.46 34.54
N THR A 44 15.16 -20.40 35.83
CA THR A 44 15.17 -19.17 36.64
C THR A 44 16.18 -18.14 36.17
N ASN A 45 17.32 -18.55 35.59
CA ASN A 45 18.37 -17.62 35.17
C ASN A 45 18.00 -16.81 33.94
N PHE A 46 17.21 -17.37 33.02
CA PHE A 46 16.69 -16.66 31.86
C PHE A 46 15.50 -15.78 32.25
N LEU A 47 14.58 -16.36 33.03
CA LEU A 47 13.36 -15.69 33.46
C LEU A 47 13.65 -14.43 34.29
N ASN A 48 14.62 -14.47 35.21
CA ASN A 48 14.96 -13.34 36.09
C ASN A 48 15.51 -12.11 35.32
N LYS A 49 16.01 -12.30 34.09
CA LYS A 49 16.43 -11.19 33.23
C LYS A 49 15.24 -10.47 32.61
N ILE A 50 14.08 -11.13 32.53
CA ILE A 50 12.88 -10.63 31.85
C ILE A 50 11.84 -10.17 32.86
N PHE A 51 11.65 -10.93 33.94
CA PHE A 51 10.64 -10.70 34.96
C PHE A 51 11.28 -10.64 36.34
N VAL A 52 10.77 -9.77 37.20
CA VAL A 52 11.16 -9.68 38.61
C VAL A 52 9.94 -9.58 39.50
N SER A 53 9.91 -10.39 40.56
CA SER A 53 8.86 -10.36 41.58
C SER A 53 9.00 -9.11 42.44
N THR A 54 7.97 -8.28 42.52
CA THR A 54 7.96 -7.10 43.41
C THR A 54 6.55 -6.65 43.76
N PRO A 55 6.28 -6.24 45.02
CA PRO A 55 4.98 -5.67 45.41
C PRO A 55 4.60 -4.39 44.64
N ASN A 56 5.59 -3.64 44.14
CA ASN A 56 5.39 -2.38 43.40
C ASN A 56 5.13 -2.61 41.90
N ALA A 57 4.68 -3.80 41.52
CA ALA A 57 4.39 -4.14 40.13
C ALA A 57 3.07 -3.51 39.64
N SER A 58 3.05 -3.11 38.36
CA SER A 58 1.84 -2.56 37.75
C SER A 58 0.89 -3.70 37.33
N ILE A 59 -0.27 -3.78 37.98
CA ILE A 59 -1.33 -4.73 37.62
C ILE A 59 -1.85 -4.44 36.20
N LYS A 60 -1.93 -3.17 35.81
CA LYS A 60 -2.36 -2.78 34.45
C LYS A 60 -1.43 -3.37 33.39
N LEU A 61 -0.11 -3.23 33.58
CA LEU A 61 0.88 -3.79 32.65
C LEU A 61 0.79 -5.32 32.57
N TRP A 62 0.52 -5.98 33.69
CA TRP A 62 0.27 -7.41 33.72
C TRP A 62 -0.95 -7.81 32.85
N ILE A 63 -2.10 -7.19 33.11
CA ILE A 63 -3.37 -7.51 32.43
C ILE A 63 -3.26 -7.24 30.93
N GLU A 64 -2.70 -6.09 30.54
CA GLU A 64 -2.65 -5.66 29.14
C GLU A 64 -1.62 -6.41 28.31
N PHE A 65 -0.47 -6.80 28.88
CA PHE A 65 0.66 -7.27 28.06
C PHE A 65 1.22 -8.64 28.44
N ILE A 66 1.03 -9.11 29.66
CA ILE A 66 1.74 -10.30 30.17
C ILE A 66 0.80 -11.48 30.42
N ASN A 67 -0.45 -11.24 30.83
CA ASN A 67 -1.40 -12.29 31.21
C ASN A 67 -1.66 -13.31 30.09
N GLY A 68 -1.74 -12.86 28.84
CA GLY A 68 -1.93 -13.76 27.69
C GLY A 68 -0.71 -14.62 27.35
N ILE A 69 0.49 -14.26 27.83
CA ILE A 69 1.70 -15.08 27.67
C ILE A 69 1.65 -16.28 28.60
N VAL A 70 1.11 -16.14 29.81
CA VAL A 70 1.10 -17.23 30.78
C VAL A 70 -0.07 -18.18 30.58
N THR A 71 -1.20 -17.66 30.09
CA THR A 71 -2.42 -18.42 29.87
C THR A 71 -2.37 -19.13 28.52
N LEU A 72 -2.29 -20.47 28.53
CA LEU A 72 -2.41 -21.25 27.30
C LEU A 72 -3.87 -21.27 26.85
N LEU A 73 -4.12 -20.73 25.66
CA LEU A 73 -5.41 -20.88 24.98
C LEU A 73 -5.45 -22.25 24.27
N GLN A 74 -6.65 -22.81 24.13
CA GLN A 74 -6.90 -24.10 23.48
C GLN A 74 -7.71 -23.87 22.19
N PRO A 75 -7.04 -23.67 21.04
CA PRO A 75 -7.69 -23.52 19.75
C PRO A 75 -8.40 -24.81 19.30
N SER A 76 -9.34 -24.68 18.37
CA SER A 76 -9.97 -25.80 17.68
C SER A 76 -9.16 -26.16 16.41
N PHE A 77 -9.80 -26.84 15.44
CA PHE A 77 -9.15 -27.27 14.20
C PHE A 77 -9.12 -26.19 13.10
N THR A 78 -9.71 -25.01 13.33
CA THR A 78 -9.77 -23.93 12.33
C THR A 78 -8.67 -22.89 12.54
N GLU A 79 -8.23 -22.25 11.45
CA GLU A 79 -7.26 -21.14 11.47
C GLU A 79 -7.73 -20.02 12.42
N ASP A 80 -9.01 -19.63 12.29
CA ASP A 80 -9.65 -18.60 13.13
C ASP A 80 -9.55 -18.85 14.64
N SER A 81 -9.54 -20.12 15.04
CA SER A 81 -9.49 -20.48 16.46
C SER A 81 -8.13 -20.19 17.11
N TYR A 82 -7.06 -20.07 16.30
CA TYR A 82 -5.71 -19.70 16.74
C TYR A 82 -5.49 -18.18 16.79
N HIS A 83 -6.37 -17.36 16.16
CA HIS A 83 -6.23 -15.90 16.16
C HIS A 83 -6.01 -15.27 17.54
N PRO A 84 -6.75 -15.66 18.61
CA PRO A 84 -6.52 -15.12 19.95
C PRO A 84 -5.12 -15.45 20.49
N LEU A 85 -4.61 -16.65 20.22
CA LEU A 85 -3.27 -17.08 20.65
C LEU A 85 -2.18 -16.25 19.96
N TRP A 86 -2.23 -16.14 18.62
CA TRP A 86 -1.27 -15.33 17.87
C TRP A 86 -1.38 -13.85 18.25
N GLN A 87 -2.58 -13.35 18.56
CA GLN A 87 -2.75 -11.97 19.01
C GLN A 87 -2.00 -11.70 20.33
N GLN A 88 -2.12 -12.61 21.31
CA GLN A 88 -1.44 -12.49 22.59
C GLN A 88 0.08 -12.66 22.47
N ALA A 89 0.53 -13.60 21.63
CA ALA A 89 1.95 -13.94 21.52
C ALA A 89 2.75 -13.06 20.55
N ILE A 90 2.09 -12.38 19.59
CA ILE A 90 2.75 -11.65 18.50
C ILE A 90 2.32 -10.18 18.49
N TYR A 91 1.04 -9.90 18.28
CA TYR A 91 0.55 -8.52 18.12
C TYR A 91 0.78 -7.67 19.37
N ILE A 92 0.35 -8.15 20.55
CA ILE A 92 0.45 -7.39 21.80
C ILE A 92 1.90 -7.00 22.13
N PRO A 93 2.90 -7.91 22.04
CA PRO A 93 4.30 -7.54 22.22
C PRO A 93 4.79 -6.50 21.21
N ILE A 94 4.42 -6.61 19.93
CA ILE A 94 4.80 -5.63 18.91
C ILE A 94 4.19 -4.27 19.22
N LYS A 95 2.90 -4.22 19.58
CA LYS A 95 2.19 -3.01 19.99
C LYS A 95 2.79 -2.37 21.25
N LEU A 96 3.31 -3.17 22.17
CA LEU A 96 4.05 -2.67 23.34
C LEU A 96 5.34 -1.95 22.92
N GLY A 97 6.05 -2.47 21.91
CA GLY A 97 7.26 -1.86 21.35
C GLY A 97 6.97 -0.65 20.45
N CYS A 98 5.87 -0.68 19.70
CA CYS A 98 5.40 0.36 18.79
C CYS A 98 3.93 0.73 19.06
N PRO A 99 3.64 1.58 20.07
CA PRO A 99 2.26 1.91 20.45
C PRO A 99 1.46 2.63 19.36
N ASP A 100 2.12 3.34 18.46
CA ASP A 100 1.47 4.15 17.43
C ASP A 100 1.19 3.36 16.14
N GLY A 101 1.68 2.11 16.04
CA GLY A 101 1.43 1.26 14.88
C GLY A 101 -0.02 0.79 14.78
N ALA A 102 -0.55 0.72 13.57
CA ALA A 102 -1.86 0.15 13.27
C ALA A 102 -1.69 -1.31 12.87
N TYR A 103 -2.64 -2.18 13.18
CA TYR A 103 -2.63 -3.56 12.70
C TYR A 103 -3.92 -3.86 11.96
N ASN A 104 -3.82 -4.78 11.01
CA ASN A 104 -4.97 -5.37 10.34
C ASN A 104 -4.73 -6.87 10.26
N ARG A 105 -5.70 -7.64 10.74
CA ARG A 105 -5.76 -9.08 10.54
C ARG A 105 -6.93 -9.35 9.63
N ASN A 106 -6.65 -9.90 8.46
CA ASN A 106 -7.67 -10.12 7.46
C ASN A 106 -8.47 -11.38 7.81
N SER A 107 -9.73 -11.22 8.20
CA SER A 107 -10.70 -12.32 8.34
C SER A 107 -11.64 -12.44 7.12
N SER A 108 -11.40 -11.67 6.05
CA SER A 108 -12.43 -11.47 5.03
C SER A 108 -12.63 -12.68 4.11
N TYR A 109 -13.83 -13.25 4.24
CA TYR A 109 -14.54 -14.26 3.43
C TYR A 109 -14.48 -14.13 1.89
N ASN A 110 -13.85 -13.08 1.33
CA ASN A 110 -13.73 -12.90 -0.11
C ASN A 110 -12.38 -13.44 -0.59
N THR A 111 -12.38 -14.72 -0.98
CA THR A 111 -11.25 -15.47 -1.57
C THR A 111 -10.45 -14.69 -2.63
N SER A 112 -11.11 -13.79 -3.37
CA SER A 112 -10.51 -12.98 -4.44
C SER A 112 -9.50 -11.94 -3.97
N THR A 113 -9.55 -11.49 -2.71
CA THR A 113 -8.59 -10.51 -2.16
C THR A 113 -7.57 -11.13 -1.21
N ARG A 114 -7.75 -12.41 -0.82
CA ARG A 114 -6.84 -13.15 0.07
C ARG A 114 -5.40 -13.22 -0.48
N GLN A 115 -5.25 -13.27 -1.80
CA GLN A 115 -3.95 -13.32 -2.48
C GLN A 115 -3.21 -11.96 -2.53
N LEU A 116 -3.87 -10.85 -2.17
CA LEU A 116 -3.31 -9.50 -2.30
C LEU A 116 -2.74 -8.93 -1.00
N ARG A 117 -2.97 -9.61 0.12
CA ARG A 117 -2.56 -9.18 1.47
C ARG A 117 -2.05 -10.37 2.28
N PRO A 118 -1.16 -10.11 3.24
CA PRO A 118 -0.89 -11.10 4.27
C PRO A 118 -2.09 -11.26 5.21
N ASP A 119 -2.18 -12.41 5.87
CA ASP A 119 -3.21 -12.65 6.90
C ASP A 119 -3.08 -11.65 8.05
N PHE A 120 -1.84 -11.28 8.41
CA PHE A 120 -1.53 -10.25 9.38
C PHE A 120 -0.64 -9.15 8.79
N SER A 121 -0.96 -7.89 9.11
CA SER A 121 -0.14 -6.72 8.77
C SER A 121 -0.08 -5.76 9.94
N PHE A 122 1.11 -5.19 10.18
CA PHE A 122 1.35 -4.15 11.17
C PHE A 122 2.06 -2.97 10.50
N LEU A 123 1.34 -1.85 10.45
CA LEU A 123 1.70 -0.66 9.74
C LEU A 123 2.24 0.41 10.69
N VAL A 124 3.33 1.06 10.29
CA VAL A 124 3.86 2.26 10.96
C VAL A 124 3.87 3.37 9.92
N SER A 125 3.07 4.42 10.14
CA SER A 125 2.91 5.54 9.20
C SER A 125 2.70 5.08 7.74
N ASN A 126 1.67 4.24 7.54
CA ASN A 126 1.22 3.66 6.26
C ASN A 126 2.16 2.66 5.56
N ALA A 127 3.26 2.25 6.18
CA ALA A 127 4.14 1.18 5.67
C ALA A 127 3.96 -0.11 6.48
N CYS A 128 3.69 -1.26 5.84
CA CYS A 128 3.66 -2.54 6.53
C CYS A 128 5.09 -3.03 6.80
N LEU A 129 5.57 -2.84 8.03
CA LEU A 129 6.92 -3.20 8.43
C LEU A 129 7.01 -4.55 9.14
N PHE A 130 5.87 -5.13 9.49
CA PHE A 130 5.76 -6.47 10.02
C PHE A 130 4.51 -7.15 9.47
N ARG A 131 4.66 -8.32 8.86
CA ARG A 131 3.59 -9.06 8.19
C ARG A 131 3.64 -10.55 8.52
N GLY A 132 2.51 -11.26 8.38
CA GLY A 132 2.53 -12.71 8.56
C GLY A 132 1.44 -13.46 7.84
N GLU A 133 1.72 -14.74 7.61
CA GLU A 133 0.78 -15.73 7.07
C GLU A 133 0.49 -16.78 8.15
N GLU A 134 -0.77 -17.10 8.32
CA GLU A 134 -1.29 -17.85 9.47
C GLU A 134 -2.10 -19.05 8.96
N LYS A 135 -1.77 -20.27 9.42
CA LYS A 135 -2.45 -21.50 8.96
C LYS A 135 -2.82 -22.41 10.13
N ALA A 136 -3.94 -23.10 9.98
CA ALA A 136 -4.28 -24.24 10.83
C ALA A 136 -3.31 -25.42 10.56
N PRO A 137 -3.08 -26.32 11.55
CA PRO A 137 -2.24 -27.51 11.35
C PRO A 137 -2.71 -28.45 10.23
N SER A 138 -3.99 -28.42 9.90
CA SER A 138 -4.61 -29.24 8.85
C SER A 138 -4.45 -28.65 7.44
N ASN A 139 -3.96 -27.41 7.32
CA ASN A 139 -3.79 -26.76 6.02
C ASN A 139 -2.47 -27.24 5.37
N ALA A 140 -2.54 -27.59 4.08
CA ALA A 140 -1.39 -28.08 3.31
C ALA A 140 -0.59 -26.94 2.63
N GLU A 141 -1.10 -25.70 2.65
CA GLU A 141 -0.39 -24.53 2.14
C GLU A 141 0.88 -24.25 2.96
N ASP A 142 1.93 -23.78 2.29
CA ASP A 142 3.18 -23.36 2.94
C ASP A 142 3.12 -21.84 3.23
N PRO A 143 2.83 -21.42 4.48
CA PRO A 143 2.72 -20.00 4.81
C PRO A 143 4.06 -19.27 4.69
N ALA A 144 5.18 -19.98 4.76
CA ALA A 144 6.50 -19.40 4.64
C ALA A 144 6.79 -19.00 3.18
N ASN A 145 6.32 -19.80 2.21
CA ASN A 145 6.37 -19.47 0.78
C ASN A 145 5.31 -18.41 0.40
N GLU A 146 4.13 -18.47 0.99
CA GLU A 146 3.07 -17.46 0.80
C GLU A 146 3.54 -16.06 1.22
N LEU A 147 4.27 -15.97 2.33
CA LEU A 147 4.82 -14.72 2.87
C LEU A 147 5.74 -13.99 1.88
N THR A 148 6.51 -14.74 1.09
CA THR A 148 7.46 -14.19 0.11
C THR A 148 6.80 -13.98 -1.25
N SER A 149 6.02 -14.94 -1.74
CA SER A 149 5.36 -14.88 -3.05
C SER A 149 4.33 -13.76 -3.16
N LYS A 150 3.66 -13.39 -2.06
CA LYS A 150 2.73 -12.24 -2.00
C LYS A 150 3.43 -10.89 -1.83
N LEU A 151 4.75 -10.85 -1.62
CA LEU A 151 5.48 -9.62 -1.35
C LEU A 151 6.15 -9.10 -2.62
N ILE A 152 5.86 -7.84 -2.95
CA ILE A 152 6.59 -7.06 -3.94
C ILE A 152 7.39 -6.01 -3.20
N TRP A 153 8.69 -5.92 -3.49
CA TRP A 153 9.54 -4.98 -2.79
C TRP A 153 9.26 -3.54 -3.20
N ILE A 154 8.50 -2.82 -2.37
CA ILE A 154 8.16 -1.41 -2.55
C ILE A 154 8.82 -0.49 -1.52
N TYR A 155 9.64 -1.03 -0.61
CA TYR A 155 10.20 -0.31 0.54
C TYR A 155 11.49 0.48 0.23
N GLY A 156 11.80 0.71 -1.03
CA GLY A 156 13.04 1.40 -1.45
C GLY A 156 14.29 0.68 -0.94
N GLU A 157 15.19 1.44 -0.33
CA GLU A 157 16.48 0.97 0.22
C GLU A 157 16.38 0.53 1.69
N CYS A 158 15.17 0.28 2.21
CA CYS A 158 14.99 -0.30 3.53
C CYS A 158 15.83 -1.60 3.64
N PRO A 159 16.62 -1.81 4.70
CA PRO A 159 17.52 -2.97 4.77
C PRO A 159 16.75 -4.29 4.84
N TYR A 160 15.63 -4.30 5.57
CA TYR A 160 14.72 -5.44 5.68
C TYR A 160 13.40 -4.96 6.29
N ILE A 161 12.33 -5.71 6.04
CA ILE A 161 11.11 -5.67 6.85
C ILE A 161 11.00 -6.96 7.65
N PHE A 162 10.18 -6.97 8.70
CA PHE A 162 9.98 -8.19 9.48
C PHE A 162 8.80 -9.00 8.98
N GLY A 163 8.83 -10.29 9.29
CA GLY A 163 7.64 -11.10 9.15
C GLY A 163 7.61 -12.31 10.08
N TYR A 164 6.52 -13.05 10.00
CA TYR A 164 6.41 -14.37 10.59
C TYR A 164 5.53 -15.25 9.73
N TYR A 165 5.65 -16.56 9.93
CA TYR A 165 4.65 -17.50 9.46
C TYR A 165 4.30 -18.45 10.60
N ALA A 166 3.04 -18.87 10.65
CA ALA A 166 2.51 -19.69 11.72
C ALA A 166 1.76 -20.91 11.19
N VAL A 167 2.00 -22.07 11.81
CA VAL A 167 1.21 -23.29 11.63
C VAL A 167 0.78 -23.76 13.01
N GLY A 168 -0.47 -23.48 13.37
CA GLY A 168 -1.00 -23.71 14.72
C GLY A 168 -0.13 -23.07 15.82
N PHE A 169 0.43 -23.89 16.70
CA PHE A 169 1.28 -23.43 17.80
C PHE A 169 2.72 -23.06 17.39
N MET A 170 3.15 -23.45 16.19
CA MET A 170 4.51 -23.20 15.72
C MET A 170 4.57 -21.87 14.98
N VAL A 171 5.35 -20.92 15.52
CA VAL A 171 5.53 -19.59 14.93
C VAL A 171 7.00 -19.38 14.63
N THR A 172 7.33 -19.05 13.39
CA THR A 172 8.69 -18.69 12.99
C THR A 172 8.75 -17.22 12.63
N PHE A 173 9.55 -16.46 13.39
CA PHE A 173 9.89 -15.08 13.07
C PHE A 173 11.02 -15.05 12.04
N CYS A 174 10.94 -14.12 11.10
CA CYS A 174 11.91 -13.93 10.03
C CYS A 174 12.07 -12.43 9.71
N TYR A 175 13.06 -12.12 8.90
CA TYR A 175 13.07 -10.86 8.14
C TYR A 175 13.05 -11.16 6.64
N LEU A 176 12.58 -10.17 5.89
CA LEU A 176 12.44 -10.18 4.44
C LEU A 176 13.28 -9.05 3.88
N GLN A 177 14.09 -9.34 2.87
CA GLN A 177 14.92 -8.35 2.19
C GLN A 177 14.80 -8.47 0.68
N LYS A 178 15.17 -7.40 -0.03
CA LYS A 178 15.28 -7.40 -1.48
C LYS A 178 16.51 -8.21 -1.90
N GLY A 179 16.30 -9.39 -2.49
CA GLY A 179 17.34 -10.11 -3.21
C GLY A 179 17.55 -9.55 -4.62
N ARG A 180 18.38 -10.25 -5.41
CA ARG A 180 18.67 -9.84 -6.80
C ARG A 180 17.44 -9.92 -7.70
N ASP A 181 16.75 -11.06 -7.66
CA ASP A 181 15.63 -11.37 -8.55
C ASP A 181 14.34 -11.72 -7.78
N SER A 182 14.43 -11.91 -6.47
CA SER A 182 13.30 -12.31 -5.61
C SER A 182 13.41 -11.72 -4.21
N ILE A 183 12.33 -11.84 -3.46
CA ILE A 183 12.36 -11.62 -2.01
C ILE A 183 13.14 -12.75 -1.34
N GLU A 184 14.06 -12.39 -0.47
CA GLU A 184 14.78 -13.34 0.38
C GLU A 184 14.17 -13.33 1.79
N ARG A 185 13.83 -14.53 2.29
CA ARG A 185 13.38 -14.74 3.68
C ARG A 185 14.48 -15.41 4.48
N ILE A 186 14.81 -14.82 5.63
CA ILE A 186 15.78 -15.38 6.56
C ILE A 186 15.10 -15.64 7.89
N ASP A 187 15.01 -16.92 8.26
CA ASP A 187 14.35 -17.36 9.49
C ASP A 187 15.25 -17.08 10.70
N LEU A 188 14.70 -16.38 11.69
CA LEU A 188 15.42 -15.92 12.87
C LEU A 188 15.27 -16.90 14.04
N LYS A 189 14.02 -17.25 14.36
CA LYS A 189 13.68 -18.11 15.49
C LYS A 189 12.29 -18.71 15.32
N THR A 190 12.17 -20.00 15.63
CA THR A 190 10.90 -20.69 15.79
C THR A 190 10.56 -20.84 17.28
N CYS A 191 9.34 -20.49 17.64
CA CYS A 191 8.78 -20.59 18.98
C CYS A 191 7.59 -21.54 18.97
N ASN A 192 7.53 -22.46 19.93
CA ASN A 192 6.35 -23.29 20.17
C ASN A 192 5.47 -22.61 21.23
N LEU A 193 4.33 -22.05 20.80
CA LEU A 193 3.40 -21.34 21.67
C LEU A 193 2.60 -22.24 22.62
N GLU A 194 2.65 -23.56 22.46
CA GLU A 194 2.07 -24.49 23.43
C GLU A 194 2.83 -24.44 24.76
N LYS A 195 4.15 -24.19 24.70
CA LYS A 195 5.03 -24.13 25.86
C LYS A 195 5.21 -22.70 26.37
N LEU A 196 5.32 -22.56 27.69
CA LEU A 196 5.45 -21.25 28.34
C LEU A 196 6.75 -20.53 27.93
N ASP A 197 7.86 -21.26 27.83
CA ASP A 197 9.15 -20.73 27.38
C ASP A 197 9.05 -20.18 25.95
N GLY A 198 8.42 -20.91 25.03
CA GLY A 198 8.19 -20.45 23.66
C GLY A 198 7.31 -19.20 23.57
N ARG A 199 6.28 -19.07 24.42
CA ARG A 199 5.48 -17.83 24.50
C ARG A 199 6.28 -16.65 25.05
N ILE A 200 7.16 -16.88 26.04
CA ILE A 200 8.05 -15.84 26.58
C ILE A 200 9.08 -15.39 25.52
N GLU A 201 9.65 -16.33 24.77
CA GLU A 201 10.55 -16.02 23.66
C GLU A 201 9.85 -15.19 22.57
N ALA A 202 8.65 -15.59 22.15
CA ALA A 202 7.85 -14.86 21.16
C ALA A 202 7.53 -13.43 21.65
N PHE A 203 7.19 -13.27 22.93
CA PHE A 203 6.98 -11.95 23.54
C PHE A 203 8.22 -11.07 23.46
N LEU A 204 9.40 -11.59 23.81
CA LEU A 204 10.64 -10.83 23.74
C LEU A 204 10.96 -10.38 22.32
N ILE A 205 10.87 -11.31 21.36
CA ILE A 205 11.13 -11.05 19.95
C ILE A 205 10.15 -10.00 19.42
N GLY A 206 8.85 -10.18 19.63
CA GLY A 206 7.82 -9.25 19.18
C GLY A 206 8.01 -7.85 19.78
N ARG A 207 8.34 -7.76 21.07
CA ARG A 207 8.64 -6.47 21.73
C ARG A 207 9.86 -5.79 21.13
N ASN A 208 10.93 -6.54 20.84
CA ASN A 208 12.14 -5.99 20.24
C ASN A 208 11.95 -5.60 18.76
N ILE A 209 11.19 -6.40 17.99
CA ILE A 209 10.74 -6.04 16.64
C ILE A 209 9.95 -4.72 16.69
N GLY A 210 8.94 -4.63 17.55
CA GLY A 210 8.12 -3.42 17.69
C GLY A 210 8.96 -2.16 17.91
N ARG A 211 10.00 -2.24 18.73
CA ARG A 211 10.92 -1.11 18.98
C ARG A 211 11.72 -0.68 17.75
N LEU A 212 11.99 -1.59 16.82
CA LEU A 212 12.75 -1.30 15.59
C LEU A 212 11.90 -0.71 14.47
N LEU A 213 10.59 -0.98 14.45
CA LEU A 213 9.72 -0.53 13.35
C LEU A 213 9.76 0.99 13.13
N PRO A 214 9.79 1.85 14.16
CA PRO A 214 9.94 3.30 13.95
C PRO A 214 11.26 3.70 13.26
N LEU A 215 12.39 3.04 13.55
CA LEU A 215 13.65 3.32 12.85
C LEU A 215 13.58 2.86 11.40
N LEU A 216 13.08 1.65 11.15
CA LEU A 216 12.92 1.14 9.79
C LEU A 216 12.03 2.07 8.96
N ARG A 217 10.95 2.61 9.55
CA ARG A 217 10.08 3.56 8.86
C ARG A 217 10.82 4.81 8.37
N LYS A 218 11.83 5.29 9.10
CA LYS A 218 12.65 6.45 8.70
C LYS A 218 13.51 6.18 7.45
N THR A 219 13.71 4.92 7.08
CA THR A 219 14.48 4.52 5.88
C THR A 219 13.60 4.41 4.62
N ILE A 220 12.28 4.51 4.76
CA ILE A 220 11.30 4.30 3.70
C ILE A 220 10.75 5.65 3.21
N PRO A 221 10.51 5.83 1.90
CA PRO A 221 9.89 7.04 1.36
C PRO A 221 8.53 7.35 2.00
N ASP A 222 8.28 8.62 2.33
CA ASP A 222 7.01 9.04 2.95
C ASP A 222 5.79 8.92 2.04
N SER A 223 6.02 8.83 0.73
CA SER A 223 4.98 8.57 -0.27
C SER A 223 4.46 7.13 -0.24
N LEU A 224 5.11 6.20 0.46
CA LEU A 224 4.69 4.81 0.52
C LEU A 224 3.36 4.68 1.26
N GLN A 225 2.38 4.09 0.57
CA GLN A 225 1.08 3.74 1.12
C GLN A 225 0.78 2.28 0.80
N GLU A 226 0.51 1.51 1.85
CA GLU A 226 0.19 0.08 1.77
C GLU A 226 -1.07 -0.22 2.58
N PHE A 227 -1.96 -1.05 2.04
CA PHE A 227 -3.22 -1.48 2.66
C PHE A 227 -4.11 -0.34 3.17
N THR A 228 -4.02 0.83 2.53
CA THR A 228 -4.80 2.01 2.87
C THR A 228 -6.19 1.92 2.26
N ILE A 229 -7.22 2.24 3.05
CA ILE A 229 -8.61 2.29 2.60
C ILE A 229 -9.05 3.76 2.57
N ILE A 230 -9.56 4.19 1.42
CA ILE A 230 -10.04 5.53 1.17
C ILE A 230 -11.55 5.43 0.92
N HIS A 231 -12.32 6.08 1.80
CA HIS A 231 -13.76 6.23 1.64
C HIS A 231 -14.04 7.54 0.90
N ARG A 232 -14.85 7.49 -0.16
CA ARG A 232 -15.31 8.67 -0.91
C ARG A 232 -16.77 8.98 -0.56
N ASP A 233 -17.17 10.25 -0.70
CA ASP A 233 -18.50 10.73 -0.32
C ASP A 233 -19.63 10.10 -1.17
N ASN A 234 -19.34 9.75 -2.42
CA ASN A 234 -20.25 8.98 -3.27
C ASN A 234 -20.39 7.51 -2.82
N GLY A 235 -19.66 7.10 -1.78
CA GLY A 235 -19.60 5.76 -1.19
C GLY A 235 -18.82 4.72 -2.02
N LYS A 236 -18.01 5.17 -2.98
CA LYS A 236 -16.91 4.38 -3.56
C LYS A 236 -15.87 4.14 -2.46
N ILE A 237 -15.37 2.91 -2.39
CA ILE A 237 -14.25 2.56 -1.50
C ILE A 237 -13.05 2.20 -2.38
N VAL A 238 -11.93 2.87 -2.15
CA VAL A 238 -10.67 2.60 -2.85
C VAL A 238 -9.68 2.00 -1.87
N GLU A 239 -9.22 0.80 -2.15
CA GLU A 239 -8.26 0.08 -1.31
C GLU A 239 -6.92 -0.02 -2.06
N LEU A 240 -5.86 0.55 -1.50
CA LEU A 240 -4.51 0.54 -2.07
C LEU A 240 -3.75 -0.70 -1.58
N MET A 241 -3.42 -1.62 -2.50
CA MET A 241 -2.62 -2.81 -2.19
C MET A 241 -1.14 -2.52 -2.41
N GLN A 242 -0.29 -3.53 -2.53
CA GLN A 242 1.14 -3.36 -2.84
C GLN A 242 1.36 -2.81 -4.26
N ASN A 243 0.74 -3.41 -5.28
CA ASN A 243 0.92 -3.09 -6.71
C ASN A 243 -0.40 -2.94 -7.49
N VAL A 244 -1.54 -3.09 -6.83
CA VAL A 244 -2.88 -2.95 -7.43
C VAL A 244 -3.77 -2.03 -6.59
N VAL A 245 -4.83 -1.54 -7.20
CA VAL A 245 -5.88 -0.75 -6.57
C VAL A 245 -7.19 -1.53 -6.70
N ILE A 246 -7.91 -1.70 -5.59
CA ILE A 246 -9.25 -2.29 -5.60
C ILE A 246 -10.24 -1.14 -5.46
N LYS A 247 -11.19 -1.03 -6.40
CA LYS A 247 -12.29 -0.06 -6.30
C LYS A 247 -13.60 -0.81 -6.13
N ARG A 248 -14.32 -0.51 -5.05
CA ARG A 248 -15.65 -1.05 -4.76
C ARG A 248 -16.70 0.00 -5.07
N TYR A 249 -17.76 -0.44 -5.72
CA TYR A 249 -18.83 0.42 -6.23
C TYR A 249 -20.17 0.06 -5.59
N LYS A 250 -21.09 1.02 -5.57
CA LYS A 250 -22.47 0.80 -5.10
C LYS A 250 -23.36 0.13 -6.14
N SER A 251 -23.03 0.26 -7.42
CA SER A 251 -23.84 -0.21 -8.55
C SER A 251 -23.04 -1.13 -9.45
N ALA A 252 -23.64 -2.26 -9.82
CA ALA A 252 -23.11 -3.19 -10.81
C ALA A 252 -23.11 -2.58 -12.23
N GLU A 253 -24.07 -1.71 -12.54
CA GLU A 253 -24.18 -1.03 -13.84
C GLU A 253 -22.96 -0.15 -14.11
N LEU A 254 -22.53 0.62 -13.11
CA LEU A 254 -21.32 1.45 -13.19
C LEU A 254 -20.08 0.59 -13.46
N VAL A 255 -19.98 -0.58 -12.83
CA VAL A 255 -18.88 -1.52 -13.09
C VAL A 255 -18.94 -2.06 -14.52
N GLY A 256 -20.13 -2.35 -15.04
CA GLY A 256 -20.32 -2.78 -16.44
C GLY A 256 -19.84 -1.72 -17.44
N HIS A 257 -20.15 -0.45 -17.21
CA HIS A 257 -19.64 0.66 -18.03
C HIS A 257 -18.12 0.74 -18.00
N ILE A 258 -17.53 0.67 -16.81
CA ILE A 258 -16.08 0.69 -16.61
C ILE A 258 -15.41 -0.49 -17.35
N VAL A 259 -15.96 -1.71 -17.22
CA VAL A 259 -15.45 -2.89 -17.92
C VAL A 259 -15.38 -2.66 -19.43
N ASN A 260 -16.48 -2.19 -20.02
CA ASN A 260 -16.57 -1.95 -21.46
C ASN A 260 -15.49 -0.96 -21.95
N LEU A 261 -15.26 0.12 -21.18
CA LEU A 261 -14.22 1.10 -21.50
C LEU A 261 -12.82 0.49 -21.43
N TYR A 262 -12.49 -0.21 -20.35
CA TYR A 262 -11.16 -0.82 -20.22
C TYR A 262 -10.92 -1.93 -21.24
N ASP A 263 -11.92 -2.71 -21.63
CA ASP A 263 -11.79 -3.72 -22.69
C ASP A 263 -11.52 -3.07 -24.06
N LYS A 264 -12.21 -1.97 -24.37
CA LYS A 264 -11.96 -1.17 -25.58
C LYS A 264 -10.55 -0.57 -25.57
N MET A 265 -10.09 -0.01 -24.46
CA MET A 265 -8.73 0.52 -24.34
C MET A 265 -7.66 -0.57 -24.40
N LYS A 266 -7.90 -1.72 -23.76
CA LYS A 266 -6.97 -2.85 -23.76
C LYS A 266 -6.78 -3.45 -25.14
N SER A 267 -7.87 -3.64 -25.90
CA SER A 267 -7.80 -4.18 -27.27
C SER A 267 -6.99 -3.30 -28.23
N HIS A 268 -6.93 -1.99 -27.96
CA HIS A 268 -6.16 -1.02 -28.75
C HIS A 268 -4.80 -0.66 -28.13
N HIS A 269 -4.40 -1.34 -27.05
CA HIS A 269 -3.09 -1.16 -26.40
C HIS A 269 -2.79 0.29 -26.01
N ILE A 270 -3.78 1.00 -25.46
CA ILE A 270 -3.62 2.39 -25.00
C ILE A 270 -2.50 2.46 -23.95
N PRO A 271 -1.45 3.28 -24.16
CA PRO A 271 -0.33 3.40 -23.24
C PRO A 271 -0.65 4.36 -22.08
N PHE A 272 0.19 4.32 -21.03
CA PHE A 272 0.14 5.27 -19.90
C PHE A 272 -1.25 5.40 -19.26
N ILE A 273 -1.94 4.27 -19.11
CA ILE A 273 -3.16 4.13 -18.29
C ILE A 273 -2.99 2.93 -17.32
N ASP A 274 -3.82 2.85 -16.29
CA ASP A 274 -4.01 1.60 -15.57
C ASP A 274 -4.84 0.60 -16.41
N SER A 275 -4.88 -0.65 -15.95
CA SER A 275 -5.49 -1.76 -16.65
C SER A 275 -6.35 -2.58 -15.71
N LEU A 276 -7.49 -3.03 -16.24
CA LEU A 276 -8.41 -3.92 -15.56
C LEU A 276 -7.85 -5.35 -15.47
N ILE A 277 -7.60 -5.81 -14.25
CA ILE A 277 -7.04 -7.14 -13.97
C ILE A 277 -8.13 -8.15 -13.66
N LYS A 278 -9.10 -7.76 -12.82
CA LYS A 278 -10.17 -8.64 -12.38
C LYS A 278 -11.41 -7.82 -12.03
N VAL A 279 -12.57 -8.42 -12.29
CA VAL A 279 -13.87 -7.86 -11.94
C VAL A 279 -14.69 -8.89 -11.19
N LYS A 280 -15.47 -8.43 -10.22
CA LYS A 280 -16.46 -9.22 -9.52
C LYS A 280 -17.78 -8.46 -9.49
N ILE A 281 -18.79 -9.03 -10.13
CA ILE A 281 -20.17 -8.57 -10.13
C ILE A 281 -21.02 -9.80 -9.78
N GLU A 282 -21.36 -9.97 -8.50
CA GLU A 282 -22.26 -11.05 -8.05
C GLU A 282 -23.43 -10.39 -7.30
N GLU A 283 -24.65 -10.91 -7.47
CA GLU A 283 -25.89 -10.30 -6.94
C GLU A 283 -25.88 -10.08 -5.42
N GLN A 284 -25.10 -10.87 -4.67
CA GLN A 284 -25.05 -10.83 -3.21
C GLN A 284 -23.75 -10.23 -2.65
N SER A 285 -22.88 -9.66 -3.50
CA SER A 285 -21.60 -9.08 -3.06
C SER A 285 -21.43 -7.65 -3.58
N VAL A 286 -20.72 -6.82 -2.80
CA VAL A 286 -20.37 -5.46 -3.25
C VAL A 286 -19.49 -5.57 -4.50
N PRO A 287 -19.93 -5.03 -5.66
CA PRO A 287 -19.19 -5.19 -6.91
C PRO A 287 -17.87 -4.42 -6.83
N PHE A 288 -16.83 -5.01 -7.40
CA PHE A 288 -15.50 -4.40 -7.39
C PHE A 288 -14.69 -4.73 -8.63
N VAL A 289 -13.70 -3.87 -8.86
CA VAL A 289 -12.65 -4.06 -9.87
C VAL A 289 -11.27 -4.01 -9.22
N ILE A 290 -10.32 -4.69 -9.83
CA ILE A 290 -8.90 -4.66 -9.49
C ILE A 290 -8.16 -4.06 -10.68
N LEU A 291 -7.44 -2.97 -10.43
CA LEU A 291 -6.69 -2.19 -11.40
C LEU A 291 -5.19 -2.25 -11.11
N SER A 292 -4.37 -2.26 -12.17
CA SER A 292 -2.91 -2.28 -12.08
C SER A 292 -2.30 -1.47 -13.22
N PRO A 293 -1.15 -0.79 -13.04
CA PRO A 293 -0.36 -0.73 -11.81
C PRO A 293 -0.90 0.27 -10.78
N LYS A 294 -0.59 0.04 -9.50
CA LYS A 294 -0.65 1.09 -8.47
C LYS A 294 0.58 1.98 -8.61
N GLY A 295 0.36 3.25 -8.87
CA GLY A 295 1.42 4.26 -8.85
C GLY A 295 1.49 5.01 -7.52
N ILE A 296 2.30 6.06 -7.50
CA ILE A 296 2.38 7.01 -6.39
C ILE A 296 1.86 8.37 -6.83
N HIS A 297 1.15 9.04 -5.93
CA HIS A 297 0.73 10.41 -6.16
C HIS A 297 1.95 11.32 -6.10
N TYR A 298 2.35 11.90 -7.24
CA TYR A 298 3.56 12.70 -7.34
C TYR A 298 3.38 13.78 -8.42
N LYS A 299 3.25 15.03 -7.99
CA LYS A 299 3.27 16.19 -8.90
C LYS A 299 4.73 16.46 -9.33
N PRO A 300 5.00 16.75 -10.61
CA PRO A 300 6.33 17.14 -11.08
C PRO A 300 6.94 18.27 -10.26
N GLN A 301 8.25 18.19 -10.01
CA GLN A 301 9.00 19.18 -9.24
C GLN A 301 10.02 19.96 -10.10
N SER A 302 10.12 19.64 -11.39
CA SER A 302 11.00 20.30 -12.36
C SER A 302 10.35 20.39 -13.74
N GLU A 303 10.79 21.32 -14.57
CA GLU A 303 10.32 21.44 -15.96
C GLU A 303 10.52 20.14 -16.74
N LYS A 304 11.68 19.46 -16.55
CA LYS A 304 11.93 18.14 -17.14
C LYS A 304 10.82 17.15 -16.78
N GLN A 305 10.49 17.01 -15.50
CA GLN A 305 9.44 16.09 -15.06
C GLN A 305 8.06 16.50 -15.57
N LEU A 306 7.77 17.80 -15.65
CA LEU A 306 6.50 18.29 -16.18
C LEU A 306 6.37 17.93 -17.65
N VAL A 307 7.41 18.15 -18.45
CA VAL A 307 7.46 17.73 -19.87
C VAL A 307 7.27 16.22 -20.01
N MET A 308 7.94 15.42 -19.16
CA MET A 308 7.79 13.96 -19.18
C MET A 308 6.37 13.51 -18.82
N ALA A 309 5.74 14.13 -17.81
CA ALA A 309 4.37 13.86 -17.41
C ALA A 309 3.39 14.23 -18.53
N LEU A 310 3.52 15.44 -19.10
CA LEU A 310 2.68 15.91 -20.21
C LEU A 310 2.81 15.02 -21.43
N HIS A 311 4.02 14.56 -21.77
CA HIS A 311 4.22 13.62 -22.87
C HIS A 311 3.46 12.31 -22.64
N CYS A 312 3.57 11.70 -21.44
CA CYS A 312 2.84 10.48 -21.12
C CYS A 312 1.31 10.68 -21.21
N VAL A 313 0.81 11.77 -20.62
CA VAL A 313 -0.62 12.12 -20.60
C VAL A 313 -1.12 12.37 -22.02
N LEU A 314 -0.46 13.21 -22.80
CA LEU A 314 -0.86 13.51 -24.18
C LEU A 314 -0.82 12.27 -25.08
N THR A 315 0.16 11.39 -24.88
CA THR A 315 0.23 10.12 -25.63
C THR A 315 -0.97 9.22 -25.31
N ALA A 316 -1.36 9.10 -24.03
CA ALA A 316 -2.55 8.34 -23.65
C ALA A 316 -3.84 8.97 -24.21
N VAL A 317 -3.95 10.29 -24.06
CA VAL A 317 -5.13 11.07 -24.45
C VAL A 317 -5.34 11.02 -25.96
N GLU A 318 -4.29 11.22 -26.76
CA GLU A 318 -4.34 11.02 -28.21
C GLU A 318 -4.90 9.63 -28.55
N ALA A 319 -4.35 8.58 -27.94
CA ALA A 319 -4.72 7.22 -28.26
C ALA A 319 -6.17 6.88 -27.89
N PHE A 320 -6.68 7.26 -26.70
CA PHE A 320 -8.09 7.01 -26.39
C PHE A 320 -9.04 8.00 -27.07
N HIS A 321 -8.57 9.20 -27.47
CA HIS A 321 -9.33 10.11 -28.32
C HIS A 321 -9.56 9.51 -29.71
N GLU A 322 -8.62 8.75 -30.29
CA GLU A 322 -8.86 8.03 -31.56
C GLU A 322 -10.02 7.03 -31.45
N LEU A 323 -10.30 6.52 -30.24
CA LEU A 323 -11.41 5.61 -29.96
C LEU A 323 -12.74 6.32 -29.66
N ASN A 324 -12.78 7.65 -29.82
CA ASN A 324 -13.86 8.51 -29.37
C ASN A 324 -14.15 8.46 -27.88
N ILE A 325 -13.18 8.10 -27.04
CA ILE A 325 -13.32 8.17 -25.59
C ILE A 325 -12.84 9.54 -25.12
N MET A 326 -13.50 10.11 -24.12
CA MET A 326 -13.01 11.27 -23.36
C MET A 326 -13.01 10.95 -21.88
N HIS A 327 -12.01 11.43 -21.14
CA HIS A 327 -11.82 11.11 -19.72
C HIS A 327 -12.67 11.98 -18.80
N ARG A 328 -12.82 13.28 -19.12
CA ARG A 328 -13.64 14.29 -18.41
C ARG A 328 -13.18 14.70 -17.00
N ASP A 329 -12.14 14.11 -16.46
CA ASP A 329 -11.61 14.40 -15.11
C ASP A 329 -10.07 14.28 -15.09
N ILE A 330 -9.41 14.84 -16.11
CA ILE A 330 -7.94 14.90 -16.14
C ILE A 330 -7.48 15.99 -15.16
N ARG A 331 -6.75 15.57 -14.13
CA ARG A 331 -6.21 16.43 -13.08
C ARG A 331 -5.10 15.70 -12.33
N TRP A 332 -4.28 16.42 -11.57
CA TRP A 332 -3.11 15.83 -10.90
C TRP A 332 -3.48 14.69 -9.93
N GLU A 333 -4.67 14.71 -9.36
CA GLU A 333 -5.19 13.66 -8.47
C GLU A 333 -5.47 12.34 -9.20
N ASN A 334 -5.72 12.41 -10.51
CA ASN A 334 -5.96 11.27 -11.39
C ASN A 334 -4.74 10.94 -12.26
N LEU A 335 -3.58 11.53 -11.96
CA LEU A 335 -2.30 11.19 -12.55
C LEU A 335 -1.41 10.50 -11.51
N MET A 336 -0.94 9.32 -11.84
CA MET A 336 -0.05 8.53 -10.99
C MET A 336 1.33 8.43 -11.63
N LYS A 337 2.38 8.53 -10.82
CA LYS A 337 3.74 8.24 -11.27
C LYS A 337 4.04 6.76 -11.08
N TYR A 338 4.70 6.14 -12.05
CA TYR A 338 5.24 4.79 -11.88
C TYR A 338 6.31 4.80 -10.77
N THR A 339 6.38 3.72 -9.99
CA THR A 339 7.30 3.62 -8.84
C THR A 339 8.76 3.41 -9.26
N ASP A 340 8.99 2.84 -10.44
CA ASP A 340 10.28 2.39 -10.95
C ASP A 340 10.89 3.31 -12.02
N LYS A 341 10.16 4.34 -12.48
CA LYS A 341 10.57 5.21 -13.58
C LYS A 341 9.93 6.59 -13.48
N ASP A 342 10.57 7.58 -14.11
CA ASP A 342 10.09 8.96 -14.16
C ASP A 342 9.01 9.13 -15.25
N ARG A 343 7.95 8.33 -15.18
CA ARG A 343 6.82 8.39 -16.11
C ARG A 343 5.50 8.45 -15.34
N TRP A 344 4.48 9.00 -15.97
CA TRP A 344 3.14 9.14 -15.41
C TRP A 344 2.13 8.35 -16.23
N PHE A 345 0.99 8.04 -15.62
CA PHE A 345 -0.13 7.40 -16.27
C PHE A 345 -1.45 7.93 -15.69
N ILE A 346 -2.48 7.88 -16.52
CA ILE A 346 -3.83 8.35 -16.17
C ILE A 346 -4.58 7.19 -15.50
N ILE A 347 -5.32 7.52 -14.44
CA ILE A 347 -6.21 6.60 -13.75
C ILE A 347 -7.61 7.20 -13.62
N ASP A 348 -8.56 6.38 -13.17
CA ASP A 348 -9.90 6.82 -12.77
C ASP A 348 -10.84 7.25 -13.92
N PHE A 349 -10.96 6.37 -14.90
CA PHE A 349 -11.93 6.41 -16.00
C PHE A 349 -13.42 6.23 -15.58
N ASP A 350 -13.75 6.37 -14.30
CA ASP A 350 -15.13 6.23 -13.80
C ASP A 350 -16.07 7.24 -14.50
N GLU A 351 -15.53 8.40 -14.84
CA GLU A 351 -16.24 9.50 -15.49
C GLU A 351 -15.98 9.54 -16.99
N ALA A 352 -15.24 8.59 -17.55
CA ALA A 352 -15.01 8.57 -18.99
C ALA A 352 -16.27 8.13 -19.74
N CYS A 353 -16.45 8.64 -20.95
CA CYS A 353 -17.55 8.24 -21.84
C CYS A 353 -17.20 8.45 -23.32
N ASP A 354 -18.09 7.99 -24.20
CA ASP A 354 -17.96 8.27 -25.63
C ASP A 354 -18.22 9.76 -25.92
N SER A 355 -17.48 10.28 -26.90
CA SER A 355 -17.52 11.65 -27.38
C SER A 355 -18.25 11.73 -28.73
N PRO A 356 -19.15 12.73 -28.94
CA PRO A 356 -19.56 13.77 -27.99
C PRO A 356 -20.55 13.27 -26.94
N SER A 357 -20.69 14.01 -25.83
CA SER A 357 -21.69 13.75 -24.79
C SER A 357 -22.61 14.95 -24.58
N SER A 358 -23.92 14.68 -24.50
CA SER A 358 -24.94 15.65 -24.11
C SER A 358 -25.13 15.73 -22.59
N VAL A 359 -24.56 14.80 -21.82
CA VAL A 359 -24.77 14.70 -20.38
C VAL A 359 -23.87 15.68 -19.65
N PRO A 360 -24.41 16.73 -19.00
CA PRO A 360 -23.61 17.66 -18.22
C PRO A 360 -23.06 17.00 -16.96
N TYR A 361 -21.91 17.49 -16.48
CA TYR A 361 -21.34 17.00 -15.22
C TYR A 361 -21.27 18.10 -14.15
N MET A 362 -22.31 18.15 -13.30
CA MET A 362 -22.54 19.26 -12.35
C MET A 362 -21.79 19.13 -11.01
N GLN A 363 -21.25 17.95 -10.70
CA GLN A 363 -20.61 17.68 -9.40
C GLN A 363 -19.11 18.03 -9.39
N LEU A 364 -18.55 18.43 -10.53
CA LEU A 364 -17.15 18.83 -10.66
C LEU A 364 -16.91 20.27 -10.17
N ASP A 365 -15.68 20.55 -9.73
CA ASP A 365 -15.25 21.91 -9.41
C ASP A 365 -15.10 22.71 -10.71
N ARG A 366 -15.89 23.79 -10.82
CA ARG A 366 -15.90 24.71 -11.97
C ARG A 366 -14.58 25.44 -12.19
N ARG A 367 -13.69 25.47 -11.20
CA ARG A 367 -12.38 26.14 -11.31
C ARG A 367 -11.35 25.28 -12.03
N SER A 368 -11.53 23.96 -12.03
CA SER A 368 -10.54 23.00 -12.53
C SER A 368 -11.00 22.25 -13.79
N HIS A 369 -12.12 22.64 -14.40
CA HIS A 369 -12.67 21.97 -15.58
C HIS A 369 -13.12 22.94 -16.66
N ALA A 370 -13.14 22.44 -17.90
CA ALA A 370 -13.61 23.19 -19.05
C ALA A 370 -15.07 23.65 -18.85
N PRO A 371 -15.43 24.90 -19.22
CA PRO A 371 -16.73 25.46 -18.92
C PRO A 371 -17.91 24.71 -19.58
N GLU A 372 -17.71 24.16 -20.77
CA GLU A 372 -18.75 23.46 -21.53
C GLU A 372 -19.14 22.09 -20.95
N ILE A 373 -18.33 21.51 -20.07
CA ILE A 373 -18.68 20.25 -19.38
C ILE A 373 -19.94 20.42 -18.52
N PHE A 374 -20.21 21.65 -18.08
CA PHE A 374 -21.36 22.03 -17.24
C PHE A 374 -22.60 22.42 -18.04
N SER A 375 -22.49 22.66 -19.36
CA SER A 375 -23.65 23.02 -20.18
C SER A 375 -24.28 21.83 -20.91
N GLY A 376 -23.60 20.69 -20.93
CA GLY A 376 -23.89 19.60 -21.85
C GLY A 376 -23.38 19.91 -23.27
N ASN A 377 -23.38 18.91 -24.14
CA ASN A 377 -22.85 18.97 -25.51
C ASN A 377 -21.37 19.35 -25.56
N HIS A 378 -20.54 18.52 -24.94
CA HIS A 378 -19.09 18.65 -24.96
C HIS A 378 -18.43 17.45 -25.66
N ASP A 379 -17.19 17.64 -26.07
CA ASP A 379 -16.39 16.63 -26.75
C ASP A 379 -15.00 16.52 -26.12
N LYS A 380 -14.09 15.82 -26.80
CA LYS A 380 -12.68 15.62 -26.44
C LYS A 380 -11.92 16.90 -26.04
N SER A 381 -12.36 18.07 -26.49
CA SER A 381 -11.74 19.35 -26.16
C SER A 381 -11.75 19.69 -24.67
N VAL A 382 -12.61 19.06 -23.87
CA VAL A 382 -12.60 19.22 -22.39
C VAL A 382 -11.33 18.64 -21.77
N ASP A 383 -10.86 17.50 -22.27
CA ASP A 383 -9.62 16.86 -21.81
C ASP A 383 -8.41 17.73 -22.16
N ILE A 384 -8.42 18.38 -23.35
CA ILE A 384 -7.37 19.30 -23.78
C ILE A 384 -7.27 20.50 -22.85
N TRP A 385 -8.41 21.10 -22.51
CA TRP A 385 -8.44 22.21 -21.56
C TRP A 385 -7.88 21.79 -20.20
N SER A 386 -8.26 20.60 -19.72
CA SER A 386 -7.74 20.03 -18.48
C SER A 386 -6.22 19.83 -18.50
N ILE A 387 -5.63 19.44 -19.63
CA ILE A 387 -4.17 19.36 -19.78
C ILE A 387 -3.53 20.74 -19.68
N GLY A 388 -4.14 21.77 -20.28
CA GLY A 388 -3.69 23.14 -20.06
C GLY A 388 -3.77 23.56 -18.59
N HIS A 389 -4.84 23.18 -17.89
CA HIS A 389 -4.99 23.46 -16.47
C HIS A 389 -3.92 22.75 -15.63
N LEU A 390 -3.52 21.51 -15.97
CA LEU A 390 -2.42 20.81 -15.30
C LEU A 390 -1.14 21.64 -15.29
N ILE A 391 -0.82 22.30 -16.41
CA ILE A 391 0.37 23.16 -16.56
C ILE A 391 0.29 24.34 -15.60
N LEU A 392 -0.85 25.05 -15.61
CA LEU A 392 -1.05 26.27 -14.80
C LEU A 392 -1.15 25.99 -13.29
N GLU A 393 -1.57 24.79 -12.90
CA GLU A 393 -1.70 24.41 -11.49
C GLU A 393 -0.34 24.06 -10.84
N THR A 394 0.71 23.83 -11.64
CA THR A 394 2.03 23.51 -11.09
C THR A 394 2.73 24.73 -10.49
N SER A 395 3.62 24.50 -9.52
CA SER A 395 4.54 25.53 -9.03
C SER A 395 5.76 25.75 -9.93
N ILE A 396 5.85 25.03 -11.06
CA ILE A 396 6.99 25.06 -11.97
C ILE A 396 6.84 26.26 -12.90
N LYS A 397 7.90 27.07 -12.97
CA LYS A 397 7.92 28.23 -13.86
C LYS A 397 8.45 27.80 -15.24
N SER A 398 7.55 27.75 -16.22
CA SER A 398 7.91 27.62 -17.64
C SER A 398 7.02 28.55 -18.45
N GLU A 399 7.54 29.72 -18.82
CA GLU A 399 6.79 30.74 -19.56
C GLU A 399 6.21 30.18 -20.87
N LEU A 400 6.99 29.33 -21.53
CA LEU A 400 6.63 28.70 -22.79
C LEU A 400 5.47 27.71 -22.65
N LEU A 401 5.47 26.86 -21.62
CA LEU A 401 4.35 25.95 -21.36
C LEU A 401 3.11 26.72 -20.93
N THR A 402 3.27 27.74 -20.08
CA THR A 402 2.18 28.62 -19.65
C THR A 402 1.53 29.32 -20.85
N GLU A 403 2.34 29.92 -21.73
CA GLU A 403 1.84 30.58 -22.93
C GLU A 403 1.08 29.60 -23.85
N TYR A 404 1.62 28.39 -24.04
CA TYR A 404 0.96 27.36 -24.85
C TYR A 404 -0.36 26.89 -24.24
N ALA A 405 -0.40 26.69 -22.91
CA ALA A 405 -1.62 26.34 -22.20
C ALA A 405 -2.72 27.39 -22.41
N GLU A 406 -2.40 28.67 -22.22
CA GLU A 406 -3.36 29.78 -22.35
C GLU A 406 -3.81 30.02 -23.80
N ARG A 407 -2.88 29.93 -24.76
CA ARG A 407 -3.15 30.32 -26.15
C ARG A 407 -3.59 29.18 -27.06
N SER A 408 -3.46 27.92 -26.63
CA SER A 408 -3.75 26.76 -27.48
C SER A 408 -4.61 25.70 -26.80
N LEU A 409 -4.42 25.44 -25.50
CA LEU A 409 -5.14 24.36 -24.81
C LEU A 409 -6.42 24.85 -24.11
N MET A 410 -6.38 26.07 -23.54
CA MET A 410 -7.45 26.59 -22.68
C MET A 410 -8.29 27.70 -23.31
N LEU A 411 -8.31 27.78 -24.65
CA LEU A 411 -9.11 28.78 -25.37
C LEU A 411 -10.59 28.67 -25.01
N LYS A 412 -11.26 29.84 -24.89
CA LYS A 412 -12.70 29.92 -24.58
C LYS A 412 -13.57 29.24 -25.64
N ASP A 413 -13.18 29.35 -26.91
CA ASP A 413 -13.82 28.65 -28.02
C ASP A 413 -13.22 27.24 -28.13
N SER A 414 -13.99 26.22 -27.71
CA SER A 414 -13.52 24.84 -27.64
C SER A 414 -13.10 24.28 -29.00
N LYS A 415 -13.70 24.76 -30.10
CA LYS A 415 -13.38 24.32 -31.47
C LYS A 415 -12.03 24.84 -31.97
N LYS A 416 -11.45 25.83 -31.30
CA LYS A 416 -10.14 26.41 -31.63
C LYS A 416 -9.00 25.83 -30.81
N ARG A 417 -9.30 25.02 -29.79
CA ARG A 417 -8.27 24.36 -28.99
C ARG A 417 -7.54 23.33 -29.86
N SER A 418 -6.25 23.16 -29.59
CA SER A 418 -5.47 22.10 -30.22
C SER A 418 -6.06 20.72 -29.91
N THR A 419 -5.89 19.77 -30.82
CA THR A 419 -6.12 18.35 -30.54
C THR A 419 -5.00 17.77 -29.68
N ALA A 420 -5.22 16.61 -29.06
CA ALA A 420 -4.17 15.93 -28.29
C ALA A 420 -2.94 15.62 -29.14
N LYS A 421 -3.16 15.23 -30.40
CA LYS A 421 -2.10 15.00 -31.38
C LYS A 421 -1.26 16.25 -31.66
N GLU A 422 -1.92 17.38 -31.99
CA GLU A 422 -1.21 18.65 -32.24
C GLU A 422 -0.42 19.11 -31.01
N ALA A 423 -0.98 18.93 -29.81
CA ALA A 423 -0.32 19.25 -28.56
C ALA A 423 0.88 18.34 -28.26
N LEU A 424 0.77 17.03 -28.54
CA LEU A 424 1.87 16.09 -28.42
C LEU A 424 2.99 16.41 -29.40
N GLU A 425 2.65 16.67 -30.67
CA GLU A 425 3.62 17.07 -31.71
C GLU A 425 4.34 18.37 -31.33
N TRP A 426 3.62 19.37 -30.84
CA TRP A 426 4.21 20.61 -30.35
C TRP A 426 5.19 20.37 -29.20
N LEU A 427 4.79 19.58 -28.19
CA LEU A 427 5.63 19.26 -27.04
C LEU A 427 6.90 18.50 -27.47
N CYS A 428 6.75 17.47 -28.31
CA CYS A 428 7.84 16.66 -28.84
C CYS A 428 8.85 17.49 -29.64
N ASN A 429 8.37 18.42 -30.47
CA ASN A 429 9.24 19.30 -31.26
C ASN A 429 9.98 20.30 -30.37
N ARG A 430 9.30 20.88 -29.38
CA ARG A 430 9.85 21.96 -28.57
C ARG A 430 10.79 21.48 -27.47
N TYR A 431 10.56 20.29 -26.93
CA TYR A 431 11.33 19.68 -25.86
C TYR A 431 12.04 18.39 -26.28
N LYS A 432 12.43 18.32 -27.56
CA LYS A 432 13.06 17.16 -28.18
C LYS A 432 14.26 16.64 -27.39
N ASP A 433 15.13 17.52 -26.90
CA ASP A 433 16.35 17.13 -26.16
C ASP A 433 16.03 16.41 -24.84
N ILE A 434 14.97 16.86 -24.14
CA ILE A 434 14.49 16.24 -22.91
C ILE A 434 13.91 14.85 -23.20
N LEU A 435 13.07 14.77 -24.24
CA LEU A 435 12.31 13.55 -24.55
C LEU A 435 13.15 12.49 -25.26
N GLN A 436 14.10 12.87 -26.12
CA GLN A 436 14.98 11.92 -26.81
C GLN A 436 15.83 11.12 -25.85
N THR A 437 16.38 11.78 -24.83
CA THR A 437 17.24 11.15 -23.82
C THR A 437 16.51 10.04 -23.04
N GLU A 438 15.20 10.16 -22.85
CA GLU A 438 14.43 9.32 -21.91
C GLU A 438 13.44 8.34 -22.57
N PHE A 439 13.03 8.61 -23.82
CA PHE A 439 12.04 7.79 -24.55
C PHE A 439 12.58 7.18 -25.85
N LEU A 440 13.67 7.71 -26.44
CA LEU A 440 14.17 7.24 -27.74
C LEU A 440 15.51 6.48 -27.66
N ILE A 441 16.24 6.53 -26.54
CA ILE A 441 17.44 5.70 -26.34
C ILE A 441 17.10 4.25 -25.96
N SER A 442 15.87 3.94 -25.51
CA SER A 442 15.45 2.59 -25.16
C SER A 442 15.05 1.70 -26.35
N LYS A 443 15.56 1.97 -27.56
CA LYS A 443 15.30 1.19 -28.78
C LYS A 443 16.56 0.64 -29.48
N TYR A 444 17.70 0.61 -28.78
CA TYR A 444 18.92 -0.07 -29.24
C TYR A 444 19.45 -1.05 -28.20
#